data_AF-A0A0G0U755-F1
#
_entry.id   AF-A0A0G0U755-F1
#
_cell.length_a   1.000
_cell.length_b   1.000
_cell.length_c   1.000
_cell.angle_alpha   90.00
_cell.angle_beta   90.00
_cell.angle_gamma   90.00
#
_symmetry.space_group_name_H-M   'P 1'
#
loop_
_entity.id
_entity.type
_entity.pdbx_description
1 polymer ?
#
loop_
_entity_poly.entity_id
_entity_poly.type
_entity_poly.pdbx_seq_one_letter_code
_entity_poly.pdbx_strand_id
1 'polypeptide(L)'
;MKQSIDKLRFNLNDQLQNWAQEKVLGIFIFTIVLVLLLLLYSAGYFAPYIPLTINLIVVMAIILSIILLQLNSKFIFSTAIFFWVLTILFMIFNIDVWAERAAIYSFETLIIGIILLVIEINFSSPGKQDE
;
A
#
# COMPACT_ATOMS: atom_id res chain seq x y z
N MET A 1 10.61 31.98 -4.54
CA MET A 1 10.76 30.51 -4.72
C MET A 1 11.14 29.77 -3.43
N LYS A 2 12.07 30.28 -2.60
CA LYS A 2 12.43 29.63 -1.32
C LYS A 2 11.30 29.66 -0.27
N GLN A 3 10.70 30.83 -0.05
CA GLN A 3 9.57 31.00 0.90
C GLN A 3 8.32 30.16 0.57
N SER A 4 8.05 29.88 -0.72
CA SER A 4 6.92 29.03 -1.12
C SER A 4 7.18 27.55 -0.83
N ILE A 5 8.43 27.10 -0.93
CA ILE A 5 8.83 25.72 -0.63
C ILE A 5 8.78 25.48 0.89
N ASP A 6 9.25 26.44 1.69
CA ASP A 6 9.26 26.33 3.15
C ASP A 6 7.83 26.28 3.71
N LYS A 7 6.91 27.08 3.15
CA LYS A 7 5.49 27.07 3.53
C LYS A 7 4.78 25.76 3.14
N LEU A 8 5.10 25.19 1.98
CA LEU A 8 4.59 23.88 1.55
C LEU A 8 5.09 22.76 2.48
N ARG A 9 6.37 22.78 2.85
CA ARG A 9 6.96 21.79 3.76
C ARG A 9 6.32 21.82 5.14
N PHE A 10 6.10 23.01 5.69
CA PHE A 10 5.50 23.16 7.02
C PHE A 10 4.06 22.60 7.06
N ASN A 11 3.23 22.97 6.06
CA ASN A 11 1.86 22.49 5.98
C ASN A 11 1.75 20.97 5.79
N LEU A 12 2.65 20.38 4.99
CA LEU A 12 2.71 18.93 4.82
C LEU A 12 3.09 18.21 6.12
N ASN A 13 4.01 18.77 6.90
CA ASN A 13 4.45 18.16 8.14
C ASN A 13 3.32 18.12 9.18
N ASP A 14 2.58 19.21 9.32
CA ASP A 14 1.44 19.29 10.25
C ASP A 14 0.32 18.33 9.84
N GLN A 15 -0.02 18.28 8.55
CA GLN A 15 -1.04 17.34 8.04
C GLN A 15 -0.65 15.88 8.22
N LEU A 16 0.62 15.54 7.95
CA LEU A 16 1.12 14.18 8.12
C LEU A 16 1.16 13.79 9.59
N GLN A 17 1.56 14.69 10.47
CA GLN A 17 1.58 14.47 11.91
C GLN A 17 0.17 14.24 12.47
N ASN A 18 -0.80 15.05 12.05
CA ASN A 18 -2.20 14.89 12.46
C ASN A 18 -2.77 13.56 11.96
N TRP A 19 -2.56 13.22 10.68
CA TRP A 19 -2.97 11.93 10.14
C TRP A 19 -2.33 10.75 10.88
N ALA A 20 -1.04 10.83 11.20
CA ALA A 20 -0.33 9.79 11.92
C ALA A 20 -0.85 9.63 13.36
N GLN A 21 -1.22 10.73 14.02
CA GLN A 21 -1.84 10.68 15.36
C GLN A 21 -3.22 10.03 15.31
N GLU A 22 -4.04 10.36 14.31
CA GLU A 22 -5.37 9.76 14.12
C GLU A 22 -5.29 8.24 13.82
N LYS A 23 -4.24 7.81 13.11
CA LYS A 23 -4.06 6.41 12.69
C LYS A 23 -3.05 5.63 13.52
N VAL A 24 -2.58 6.16 14.66
CA VAL A 24 -1.45 5.57 15.42
C VAL A 24 -1.72 4.11 15.82
N LEU A 25 -2.96 3.80 16.21
CA LEU A 25 -3.38 2.44 16.56
C LEU A 25 -3.39 1.53 15.32
N GLY A 26 -3.92 2.02 14.20
CA GLY A 26 -3.92 1.30 12.92
C GLY A 26 -2.51 0.99 12.44
N ILE A 27 -1.60 1.96 12.54
CA ILE A 27 -0.17 1.79 12.24
C ILE A 27 0.44 0.72 13.14
N PHE A 28 0.19 0.78 14.45
CA PHE A 28 0.72 -0.19 15.41
C PHE A 28 0.27 -1.62 15.10
N ILE A 29 -1.03 -1.84 14.89
CA ILE A 29 -1.58 -3.15 14.53
C ILE A 29 -1.00 -3.62 13.20
N PHE A 30 -0.96 -2.74 12.19
CA PHE A 30 -0.42 -3.05 10.88
C PHE A 30 1.02 -3.54 10.98
N THR A 31 1.87 -2.84 11.72
CA THR A 31 3.27 -3.22 11.93
C THR A 31 3.39 -4.57 12.62
N ILE A 32 2.63 -4.81 13.69
CA ILE A 32 2.67 -6.11 14.40
C ILE A 32 2.27 -7.24 13.46
N VAL A 33 1.17 -7.09 12.72
CA VAL A 33 0.69 -8.13 11.81
C VAL A 33 1.71 -8.41 10.71
N LEU A 34 2.33 -7.38 10.13
CA LEU A 34 3.38 -7.57 9.13
C LEU A 34 4.60 -8.31 9.67
N VAL A 35 5.07 -7.94 10.86
CA VAL A 35 6.20 -8.62 11.50
C VAL A 35 5.86 -10.10 11.74
N LEU A 36 4.66 -10.39 12.24
CA LEU A 36 4.23 -11.78 12.45
C LEU A 36 4.15 -12.58 11.14
N LEU A 37 3.60 -12.00 10.07
CA LEU A 37 3.54 -12.64 8.75
C LEU A 37 4.94 -12.97 8.21
N LEU A 38 5.89 -12.04 8.34
CA LEU A 38 7.28 -12.25 7.93
C LEU A 38 7.99 -13.30 8.78
N LEU A 39 7.72 -13.36 10.08
CA LEU A 39 8.28 -14.39 10.96
C LEU A 39 7.72 -15.78 10.61
N LEU A 40 6.41 -15.89 10.37
CA LEU A 40 5.78 -17.14 9.94
C LEU A 40 6.36 -17.62 8.60
N TYR A 41 6.56 -16.70 7.65
CA TYR A 41 7.24 -16.98 6.40
C TYR A 41 8.64 -17.54 6.62
N SER A 42 9.46 -16.83 7.41
CA SER A 42 10.85 -17.21 7.67
C SER A 42 10.98 -18.52 8.42
N ALA A 43 10.01 -18.86 9.27
CA ALA A 43 9.97 -20.11 10.02
C ALA A 43 9.47 -21.29 9.18
N GLY A 44 9.08 -21.06 7.91
CA GLY A 44 8.60 -22.11 7.02
C GLY A 44 7.25 -22.70 7.44
N TYR A 45 6.48 -21.98 8.26
CA TYR A 45 5.17 -22.43 8.67
C TYR A 45 4.27 -22.63 7.45
N PHE A 46 3.38 -23.62 7.54
CA PHE A 46 2.41 -24.02 6.53
C PHE A 46 2.96 -24.74 5.27
N ALA A 47 4.27 -25.00 5.19
CA ALA A 47 4.81 -25.95 4.22
C ALA A 47 4.48 -27.41 4.61
N PRO A 48 4.10 -28.30 3.66
CA PRO A 48 3.96 -28.08 2.22
C PRO A 48 2.55 -27.65 1.76
N TYR A 49 1.55 -27.65 2.64
CA TYR A 49 0.14 -27.62 2.23
C TYR A 49 -0.41 -26.23 1.87
N ILE A 50 0.00 -25.18 2.56
CA ILE A 50 -0.41 -23.78 2.29
C ILE A 50 0.82 -22.88 2.44
N PRO A 51 1.82 -22.99 1.56
CA PRO A 51 3.04 -22.21 1.72
C PRO A 51 2.71 -20.72 1.74
N LEU A 52 3.04 -20.07 2.85
CA LEU A 52 2.96 -18.61 2.93
C LEU A 52 4.02 -18.08 1.95
N THR A 53 3.61 -17.40 0.88
CA THR A 53 4.55 -16.83 -0.10
C THR A 53 4.77 -15.35 0.18
N ILE A 54 5.92 -14.82 -0.25
CA ILE A 54 6.21 -13.41 -0.09
C ILE A 54 5.15 -12.54 -0.81
N ASN A 55 4.63 -12.99 -1.95
CA ASN A 55 3.60 -12.29 -2.71
C ASN A 55 2.30 -12.22 -1.91
N LEU A 56 1.91 -13.32 -1.26
CA LEU A 56 0.75 -13.33 -0.38
C LEU A 56 0.88 -12.32 0.77
N ILE A 57 2.08 -12.19 1.35
CA ILE A 57 2.34 -11.19 2.40
C ILE A 57 2.15 -9.77 1.85
N VAL A 58 2.64 -9.48 0.64
CA VAL A 58 2.47 -8.16 0.01
C VAL A 58 1.00 -7.86 -0.28
N VAL A 59 0.25 -8.82 -0.83
CA VAL A 59 -1.21 -8.67 -1.05
C VAL A 59 -1.93 -8.39 0.26
N MET A 60 -1.65 -9.17 1.31
CA MET A 60 -2.24 -8.97 2.63
C MET A 60 -1.86 -7.61 3.22
N ALA A 61 -0.62 -7.15 3.02
CA ALA A 61 -0.18 -5.82 3.43
C ALA A 61 -1.00 -4.72 2.76
N ILE A 62 -1.22 -4.81 1.45
CA ILE A 62 -2.02 -3.82 0.72
C ILE A 62 -3.46 -3.80 1.22
N ILE A 63 -4.10 -4.97 1.36
CA ILE A 63 -5.47 -5.08 1.88
C ILE A 63 -5.57 -4.51 3.30
N LEU A 64 -4.64 -4.88 4.18
CA LEU A 64 -4.61 -4.38 5.56
C LEU A 64 -4.39 -2.87 5.60
N SER A 65 -3.59 -2.31 4.69
CA SER A 65 -3.38 -0.86 4.61
C SER A 65 -4.68 -0.12 4.26
N ILE A 66 -5.52 -0.69 3.40
CA ILE A 66 -6.82 -0.10 3.05
C ILE A 66 -7.74 -0.12 4.27
N ILE A 67 -7.81 -1.24 5.00
CA ILE A 67 -8.71 -1.39 6.15
C ILE A 67 -8.25 -0.59 7.37
N LEU A 68 -6.97 -0.72 7.75
CA LEU A 68 -6.43 -0.16 8.99
C LEU A 68 -6.01 1.30 8.86
N LEU A 69 -5.47 1.69 7.69
CA LEU A 69 -4.95 3.05 7.45
C LEU A 69 -5.92 3.90 6.63
N GLN A 70 -7.01 3.31 6.11
CA GLN A 70 -8.02 3.99 5.28
C GLN A 70 -7.38 4.67 4.06
N LEU A 71 -6.48 3.96 3.38
CA LEU A 71 -5.85 4.47 2.16
C LEU A 71 -6.87 4.53 1.02
N ASN A 72 -6.97 5.69 0.39
CA ASN A 72 -7.81 5.89 -0.79
C ASN A 72 -7.20 5.23 -2.04
N SER A 73 -8.03 4.97 -3.04
CA SER A 73 -7.63 4.42 -4.35
C SER A 73 -6.42 5.13 -4.98
N LYS A 74 -6.35 6.47 -4.86
CA LYS A 74 -5.22 7.28 -5.36
C LYS A 74 -3.87 6.84 -4.79
N PHE A 75 -3.80 6.52 -3.49
CA PHE A 75 -2.56 6.07 -2.85
C PHE A 75 -2.18 4.66 -3.32
N ILE A 76 -3.17 3.78 -3.48
CA ILE A 76 -2.96 2.42 -3.98
C ILE A 76 -2.44 2.45 -5.43
N PHE A 77 -3.02 3.28 -6.31
CA PHE A 77 -2.49 3.49 -7.66
C PHE A 77 -1.08 4.08 -7.67
N SER A 78 -0.79 5.04 -6.80
CA SER A 78 0.57 5.57 -6.66
C SER A 78 1.57 4.49 -6.24
N THR A 79 1.14 3.54 -5.40
CA THR A 79 1.97 2.41 -4.96
C THR A 79 2.20 1.42 -6.10
N ALA A 80 1.19 1.16 -6.94
CA ALA A 80 1.34 0.33 -8.13
C ALA A 80 2.36 0.94 -9.10
N ILE A 81 2.27 2.26 -9.36
CA ILE A 81 3.24 2.97 -10.20
C ILE A 81 4.64 2.90 -9.60
N PHE A 82 4.77 3.03 -8.28
CA PHE A 82 6.06 2.89 -7.60
C PHE A 82 6.69 1.51 -7.84
N PHE A 83 5.92 0.42 -7.71
CA PHE A 83 6.42 -0.93 -8.03
C PHE A 83 6.77 -1.11 -9.50
N TRP A 84 6.00 -0.51 -10.40
CA TRP A 84 6.31 -0.53 -11.83
C TRP A 84 7.63 0.20 -12.13
N VAL A 85 7.88 1.35 -11.51
CA VAL A 85 9.16 2.06 -11.63
C VAL A 85 10.31 1.23 -11.08
N LEU A 86 10.12 0.56 -9.93
CA LEU A 86 11.12 -0.36 -9.37
C LEU A 86 11.41 -1.53 -10.31
N THR A 87 10.41 -2.05 -11.01
CA THR A 87 10.58 -3.11 -12.00
C THR A 87 11.55 -2.68 -13.09
N ILE A 88 11.31 -1.51 -13.68
CA ILE A 88 12.18 -0.94 -14.73
C ILE A 88 13.58 -0.73 -14.18
N LEU A 89 13.69 -0.18 -12.97
CA LEU A 89 14.97 0.06 -12.32
C LEU A 89 15.78 -1.24 -12.15
N PHE A 90 15.14 -2.30 -11.64
CA PHE A 90 15.79 -3.60 -11.44
C PHE A 90 16.16 -4.29 -12.75
N MET A 91 15.35 -4.13 -13.81
CA MET A 91 15.73 -4.60 -15.14
C MET A 91 17.01 -3.91 -15.66
N ILE A 92 17.12 -2.59 -15.47
CA ILE A 92 18.32 -1.83 -15.88
C ILE A 92 19.58 -2.33 -15.14
N PHE A 93 19.43 -2.72 -13.87
CA PHE A 93 20.53 -3.26 -13.05
C PHE A 93 20.75 -4.77 -13.20
N ASN A 94 20.01 -5.46 -14.09
CA ASN A 94 20.05 -6.93 -14.26
C ASN A 94 19.76 -7.70 -12.96
N ILE A 95 18.80 -7.24 -12.17
CA ILE A 95 18.33 -7.91 -10.94
C ILE A 95 17.00 -8.60 -11.24
N ASP A 96 17.05 -9.68 -12.03
CA ASP A 96 15.86 -10.31 -12.63
C ASP A 96 14.83 -10.77 -11.60
N VAL A 97 15.27 -11.41 -10.52
CA VAL A 97 14.38 -11.95 -9.47
C VAL A 97 13.55 -10.85 -8.80
N TRP A 98 14.16 -9.68 -8.55
CA TRP A 98 13.46 -8.56 -7.93
C TRP A 98 12.63 -7.77 -8.94
N ALA A 99 13.07 -7.70 -10.19
CA ALA A 99 12.27 -7.13 -11.28
C ALA A 99 10.96 -7.90 -11.49
N GLU A 100 11.04 -9.24 -11.57
CA GLU A 100 9.87 -10.10 -11.72
C GLU A 100 8.90 -9.95 -10.53
N ARG A 101 9.42 -9.94 -9.30
CA ARG A 101 8.61 -9.73 -8.10
C ARG A 101 7.94 -8.35 -8.07
N ALA A 102 8.68 -7.29 -8.38
CA ALA A 102 8.13 -5.94 -8.45
C ALA A 102 7.04 -5.81 -9.53
N ALA A 103 7.19 -6.50 -10.66
CA ALA A 103 6.17 -6.54 -11.70
C ALA A 103 4.88 -7.20 -11.21
N ILE A 104 5.01 -8.31 -10.49
CA ILE A 104 3.87 -8.99 -9.84
C ILE A 104 3.20 -8.07 -8.82
N TYR A 105 3.97 -7.42 -7.94
CA TYR A 105 3.42 -6.50 -6.94
C TYR A 105 2.71 -5.30 -7.59
N SER A 106 3.26 -4.76 -8.67
CA SER A 106 2.63 -3.71 -9.46
C SER A 106 1.25 -4.16 -9.97
N PHE A 107 1.17 -5.37 -10.52
CA PHE A 107 -0.06 -5.92 -11.07
C PHE A 107 -1.11 -6.19 -9.98
N GLU A 108 -0.71 -6.85 -8.89
CA GLU A 108 -1.58 -7.13 -7.74
C GLU A 108 -2.14 -5.83 -7.13
N THR A 109 -1.26 -4.84 -6.92
CA THR A 109 -1.65 -3.53 -6.38
C THR A 109 -2.62 -2.81 -7.31
N LEU A 110 -2.40 -2.92 -8.63
CA LEU A 110 -3.28 -2.30 -9.63
C LEU A 110 -4.68 -2.94 -9.63
N ILE A 111 -4.77 -4.27 -9.55
CA ILE A 111 -6.07 -4.97 -9.43
C ILE A 111 -6.80 -4.50 -8.18
N ILE A 112 -6.12 -4.50 -7.02
CA ILE A 112 -6.71 -4.06 -5.76
C ILE A 112 -7.16 -2.59 -5.85
N GLY A 113 -6.35 -1.74 -6.48
CA GLY A 113 -6.67 -0.33 -6.73
C GLY A 113 -7.93 -0.15 -7.59
N ILE A 114 -8.11 -0.96 -8.64
CA ILE A 114 -9.32 -0.96 -9.47
C ILE A 114 -10.54 -1.39 -8.65
N ILE A 115 -10.43 -2.48 -7.88
CA ILE A 115 -11.52 -2.96 -7.02
C ILE A 115 -11.93 -1.86 -6.03
N LEU A 116 -10.95 -1.24 -5.36
CA LEU A 116 -11.19 -0.16 -4.41
C LEU A 116 -11.84 1.05 -5.09
N LEU A 117 -11.40 1.43 -6.29
CA LEU A 117 -12.00 2.53 -7.05
C LEU A 117 -13.48 2.25 -7.37
N VAL A 118 -13.82 1.03 -7.79
CA VAL A 118 -15.20 0.64 -8.08
C VAL A 118 -16.06 0.71 -6.82
N ILE A 119 -15.53 0.23 -5.69
CA ILE A 119 -16.19 0.34 -4.39
C ILE A 119 -16.39 1.82 -4.03
N GLU A 120 -15.34 2.64 -4.08
CA GLU A 120 -15.41 4.07 -3.78
C GLU A 120 -16.46 4.78 -4.65
N ILE A 121 -16.53 4.51 -5.96
CA ILE A 121 -17.53 5.12 -6.86
C ILE A 121 -18.95 4.69 -6.48
N ASN A 122 -19.17 3.39 -6.22
CA ASN A 122 -20.50 2.87 -5.88
C ASN A 122 -20.99 3.36 -4.50
N PHE A 123 -20.09 3.46 -3.52
CA PHE A 123 -20.42 3.89 -2.15
C PHE A 123 -20.34 5.41 -1.93
N SER A 124 -19.68 6.17 -2.81
CA SER A 124 -19.69 7.64 -2.79
C SER A 124 -20.94 8.23 -3.46
N SER A 125 -21.86 7.38 -3.92
CA SER A 125 -23.17 7.80 -4.44
C SER A 125 -24.34 7.64 -3.44
N PRO A 126 -24.33 8.27 -2.25
CA PRO A 126 -25.55 8.61 -1.54
C PRO A 126 -25.74 10.14 -1.52
N GLY A 127 -26.79 10.65 -2.18
CA GLY A 127 -27.31 11.98 -1.88
C GLY A 127 -26.77 13.17 -2.69
N LYS A 128 -27.17 13.26 -3.98
CA LYS A 128 -27.82 14.49 -4.45
C LYS A 128 -29.32 14.37 -4.17
N GLN A 129 -29.64 14.27 -2.89
CA GLN A 129 -30.95 14.44 -2.31
C GLN A 129 -30.64 15.02 -0.94
N ASP A 130 -30.53 16.35 -0.91
CA ASP A 130 -31.15 17.24 0.07
C ASP A 130 -30.52 18.63 -0.11
N GLU A 131 -31.38 19.52 -0.65
CA GLU A 131 -31.28 20.99 -0.85
C GLU A 131 -30.48 21.55 -2.06
#